data_AF-A0A7C7RZS8-F1
#
_entry.id   AF-A0A7C7RZS8-F1
#
_cell.length_a   1.000
_cell.length_b   1.000
_cell.length_c   1.000
_cell.angle_alpha   90.00
_cell.angle_beta   90.00
_cell.angle_gamma   90.00
#
_symmetry.space_group_name_H-M   'P 1'
#
loop_
_entity.id
_entity.type
_entity.pdbx_description
1 polymer ?
#
loop_
_entity_poly.entity_id
_entity_poly.type
_entity_poly.pdbx_seq_one_letter_code
_entity_poly.pdbx_strand_id
1 'polypeptide(L)'
;MKYLALFCFFWGIVSISGCDKELKEHPLPESLKKELARKADPTIHINDVSGTILLDPKLNVSLNPSAGLFIFARPEGVDAGPPLAVKRHSIFKFPFEFEIGQLHTMIEGTQFEGIMNLTVRLDQDGNRKSSPGDIEGKIQITAGQKEVQLVLNNLISGDAYNIQGTVDVSVGLQNKIPENGTLFIFVRSEGVKRGPPLAVKRIPDIQFPYEFTLGTQDVMVPGTIFEGPMVLTARIDIDGDARAGPGDIEGFVGAQPGDRKVALLLNHLTP
;
A
#
# COMPACT_ATOMS: atom_id res chain seq x y z
N MET A 1 17.73 -96.40 14.17
CA MET A 1 16.66 -96.34 13.15
C MET A 1 15.52 -95.51 13.73
N LYS A 2 15.10 -94.47 13.01
CA LYS A 2 14.36 -93.31 13.53
C LYS A 2 12.86 -93.57 13.67
N TYR A 3 12.28 -92.95 14.70
CA TYR A 3 10.90 -93.07 15.14
C TYR A 3 9.89 -92.35 14.23
N LEU A 4 8.76 -93.01 14.12
CA LEU A 4 7.49 -92.61 13.53
C LEU A 4 6.66 -91.82 14.57
N ALA A 5 6.04 -90.70 14.17
CA ALA A 5 4.68 -90.25 14.52
C ALA A 5 4.52 -88.72 14.66
N LEU A 6 3.69 -88.18 13.76
CA LEU A 6 2.56 -87.30 14.03
C LEU A 6 2.82 -85.94 14.74
N PHE A 7 2.85 -84.85 13.96
CA PHE A 7 2.44 -83.54 14.46
C PHE A 7 1.57 -82.83 13.42
N CYS A 8 0.34 -82.54 13.83
CA CYS A 8 -0.73 -82.02 12.98
C CYS A 8 -0.45 -80.59 12.49
N PHE A 9 -0.82 -80.38 11.23
CA PHE A 9 -0.83 -79.15 10.47
C PHE A 9 -1.89 -78.18 11.05
N PHE A 10 -1.49 -77.00 11.55
CA PHE A 10 -2.42 -75.91 11.85
C PHE A 10 -2.02 -74.70 10.99
N TRP A 11 -2.69 -74.59 9.84
CA TRP A 11 -2.50 -73.51 8.88
C TRP A 11 -3.39 -72.34 9.31
N GLY A 12 -2.81 -71.38 10.04
CA GLY A 12 -3.47 -70.12 10.37
C GLY A 12 -3.33 -69.13 9.21
N ILE A 13 -4.34 -69.07 8.34
CA ILE A 13 -4.50 -68.03 7.32
C ILE A 13 -4.91 -66.74 8.04
N VAL A 14 -3.99 -65.79 8.16
CA VAL A 14 -4.32 -64.39 8.52
C VAL A 14 -4.76 -63.71 7.23
N SER A 15 -6.06 -63.76 6.94
CA SER A 15 -6.68 -62.90 5.93
C SER A 15 -6.69 -61.47 6.47
N ILE A 16 -5.73 -60.66 6.03
CA ILE A 16 -5.83 -59.21 6.16
C ILE A 16 -6.89 -58.77 5.15
N SER A 17 -8.13 -58.66 5.59
CA SER A 17 -9.18 -57.96 4.86
C SER A 17 -8.87 -56.47 4.88
N GLY A 18 -7.93 -56.06 4.02
CA GLY A 18 -7.77 -54.66 3.65
C GLY A 18 -9.07 -54.17 3.04
N CYS A 19 -9.75 -53.25 3.73
CA CYS A 19 -10.81 -52.45 3.14
C CYS A 19 -10.17 -51.58 2.05
N ASP A 20 -10.28 -52.00 0.79
CA ASP A 20 -10.16 -51.09 -0.36
C ASP A 20 -11.33 -50.11 -0.30
N LYS A 21 -11.15 -49.05 0.49
CA LYS A 21 -11.95 -47.83 0.35
C LYS A 21 -11.46 -47.17 -0.93
N GLU A 22 -12.23 -47.33 -2.02
CA GLU A 22 -12.07 -46.51 -3.22
C GLU A 22 -11.92 -45.04 -2.80
N LEU A 23 -10.72 -44.48 -3.00
CA LEU A 23 -10.51 -43.06 -2.92
C LEU A 23 -11.35 -42.46 -4.05
N LYS A 24 -12.48 -41.83 -3.70
CA LYS A 24 -13.26 -41.06 -4.66
C LYS A 24 -12.39 -39.91 -5.13
N GLU A 25 -11.81 -40.04 -6.31
CA GLU A 25 -11.08 -38.95 -6.95
C GLU A 25 -12.08 -37.82 -7.21
N HIS A 26 -11.92 -36.72 -6.50
CA HIS A 26 -12.64 -35.49 -6.80
C HIS A 26 -12.04 -34.91 -8.08
N PRO A 27 -12.82 -34.74 -9.16
CA PRO A 27 -12.28 -34.18 -10.39
C PRO A 27 -11.73 -32.79 -10.13
N LEU A 28 -10.57 -32.48 -10.71
CA LEU A 28 -9.97 -31.15 -10.62
C LEU A 28 -11.00 -30.08 -11.01
N PRO A 29 -11.14 -28.99 -10.24
CA PRO A 29 -12.00 -27.88 -10.61
C PRO A 29 -11.65 -27.39 -12.02
N GLU A 30 -12.66 -27.04 -12.83
CA GLU A 30 -12.44 -26.57 -14.20
C GLU A 30 -11.53 -25.34 -14.27
N SER A 31 -11.60 -24.44 -13.28
CA SER A 31 -10.69 -23.30 -13.15
C SER A 31 -9.24 -23.73 -13.01
N LEU A 32 -8.97 -24.76 -12.20
CA LEU A 32 -7.61 -25.29 -12.00
C LEU A 32 -7.12 -26.01 -13.26
N LYS A 33 -7.97 -26.75 -13.97
CA LYS A 33 -7.61 -27.36 -15.25
C LYS A 33 -7.23 -26.30 -16.29
N LYS A 34 -8.02 -25.22 -16.41
CA LYS A 34 -7.73 -24.10 -17.31
C LYS A 34 -6.44 -23.40 -16.94
N GLU A 35 -6.19 -23.17 -15.66
CA GLU A 35 -4.95 -22.56 -15.18
C GLU A 35 -3.73 -23.43 -15.52
N LEU A 36 -3.82 -24.75 -15.28
CA LEU A 36 -2.76 -25.71 -15.63
C LEU A 36 -2.52 -25.76 -17.14
N ALA A 37 -3.58 -25.77 -17.95
CA ALA A 37 -3.47 -25.74 -19.41
C ALA A 37 -2.80 -24.44 -19.89
N ARG A 38 -3.19 -23.29 -19.34
CA ARG A 38 -2.57 -21.98 -19.65
C ARG A 38 -1.08 -21.95 -19.28
N LYS A 39 -0.71 -22.51 -18.12
CA LYS A 39 0.68 -22.61 -17.67
C LYS A 39 1.52 -23.60 -18.51
N ALA A 40 0.88 -24.57 -19.16
CA ALA A 40 1.55 -25.56 -20.00
C ALA A 40 1.69 -25.13 -21.47
N ASP A 41 1.06 -24.03 -21.89
CA ASP A 41 1.14 -23.53 -23.26
C ASP A 41 2.58 -23.02 -23.55
N PRO A 42 3.30 -23.63 -24.52
CA PRO A 42 4.66 -23.22 -24.85
C PRO A 42 4.77 -21.79 -25.40
N THR A 43 3.67 -21.23 -25.89
CA THR A 43 3.62 -19.87 -26.44
C THR A 43 3.38 -18.79 -25.38
N ILE A 44 3.06 -19.18 -24.14
CA ILE A 44 2.65 -18.26 -23.06
C ILE A 44 3.73 -17.23 -22.70
N HIS A 45 4.99 -17.54 -22.98
CA HIS A 45 6.14 -16.68 -22.68
C HIS A 45 6.65 -15.86 -23.87
N ILE A 46 6.04 -15.96 -25.05
CA ILE A 46 6.51 -15.27 -26.28
C ILE A 46 6.59 -13.75 -26.06
N ASN A 47 5.58 -13.20 -25.40
CA ASN A 47 5.47 -11.76 -25.16
C ASN A 47 6.02 -11.33 -23.79
N ASP A 48 6.65 -12.23 -23.06
CA ASP A 48 7.20 -11.90 -21.75
C ASP A 48 8.32 -10.87 -21.91
N VAL A 49 8.32 -9.88 -21.03
CA VAL A 49 9.31 -8.82 -20.96
C VAL A 49 10.27 -9.17 -19.84
N SER A 50 11.57 -9.11 -20.11
CA SER A 50 12.60 -9.41 -19.11
C SER A 50 13.71 -8.38 -19.07
N GLY A 51 14.41 -8.35 -17.95
CA GLY A 51 15.56 -7.47 -17.76
C GLY A 51 15.95 -7.32 -16.30
N THR A 52 16.65 -6.23 -16.01
CA THR A 52 17.27 -5.97 -14.71
C THR A 52 16.70 -4.70 -14.09
N ILE A 53 16.31 -4.79 -12.83
CA ILE A 53 15.94 -3.65 -11.98
C ILE A 53 17.14 -3.25 -11.14
N LEU A 54 17.46 -1.95 -11.18
CA LEU A 54 18.53 -1.31 -10.44
C LEU A 54 17.94 -0.32 -9.44
N LEU A 55 18.63 -0.10 -8.31
CA LEU A 55 18.33 0.98 -7.38
C LEU A 55 19.35 2.10 -7.60
N ASP A 56 18.88 3.34 -7.77
CA ASP A 56 19.79 4.49 -7.91
C ASP A 56 20.60 4.65 -6.61
N PRO A 57 21.94 4.52 -6.66
CA PRO A 57 22.77 4.62 -5.47
C PRO A 57 22.72 6.02 -4.83
N LYS A 58 22.31 7.06 -5.56
CA LYS A 58 22.20 8.42 -5.02
C LYS A 58 21.08 8.57 -3.99
N LEU A 59 20.09 7.69 -3.99
CA LEU A 59 18.96 7.78 -3.06
C LEU A 59 19.28 7.33 -1.63
N ASN A 60 20.42 6.64 -1.40
CA ASN A 60 20.87 6.19 -0.08
C ASN A 60 19.77 5.52 0.77
N VAL A 61 18.94 4.69 0.14
CA VAL A 61 17.78 4.06 0.78
C VAL A 61 18.21 2.88 1.65
N SER A 62 17.74 2.86 2.91
CA SER A 62 17.81 1.68 3.76
C SER A 62 16.58 0.79 3.53
N LEU A 63 16.77 -0.47 3.16
CA LEU A 63 15.67 -1.40 2.89
C LEU A 63 15.03 -1.90 4.20
N ASN A 64 13.71 -1.76 4.33
CA ASN A 64 12.93 -2.40 5.37
C ASN A 64 12.93 -3.95 5.17
N PRO A 65 13.12 -4.76 6.22
CA PRO A 65 13.00 -6.22 6.14
C PRO A 65 11.68 -6.74 5.55
N SER A 66 10.59 -5.98 5.66
CA SER A 66 9.29 -6.33 5.07
C SER A 66 9.04 -5.72 3.68
N ALA A 67 10.05 -5.07 3.08
CA ALA A 67 9.88 -4.39 1.80
C ALA A 67 9.49 -5.37 0.68
N GLY A 68 8.62 -4.92 -0.22
CA GLY A 68 8.16 -5.67 -1.37
C GLY A 68 8.53 -4.97 -2.67
N LEU A 69 8.92 -5.73 -3.69
CA LEU A 69 9.11 -5.21 -5.04
C LEU A 69 7.89 -5.57 -5.89
N PHE A 70 7.21 -4.56 -6.40
CA PHE A 70 6.06 -4.70 -7.28
C PHE A 70 6.40 -4.22 -8.67
N ILE A 71 6.00 -5.00 -9.67
CA ILE A 71 6.18 -4.71 -11.09
C ILE A 71 4.79 -4.63 -11.70
N PHE A 72 4.43 -3.46 -12.22
CA PHE A 72 3.14 -3.17 -12.83
C PHE A 72 3.31 -2.88 -14.30
N ALA A 73 2.53 -3.54 -15.15
CA ALA A 73 2.44 -3.24 -16.58
C ALA A 73 1.09 -2.61 -16.90
N ARG A 74 1.08 -1.40 -17.46
CA ARG A 74 -0.12 -0.69 -17.92
C ARG A 74 -0.01 -0.40 -19.41
N PRO A 75 -1.04 -0.69 -20.23
CA PRO A 75 -1.05 -0.29 -21.63
C PRO A 75 -0.78 1.21 -21.80
N GLU A 76 -0.14 1.59 -22.90
CA GLU A 76 0.07 3.00 -23.23
C GLU A 76 -1.26 3.77 -23.24
N GLY A 77 -1.25 4.99 -22.69
CA GLY A 77 -2.44 5.84 -22.56
C GLY A 77 -3.39 5.47 -21.42
N VAL A 78 -3.05 4.46 -20.58
CA VAL A 78 -3.85 4.08 -19.41
C VAL A 78 -3.15 4.50 -18.11
N ASP A 79 -3.61 5.61 -17.52
CA ASP A 79 -2.98 6.18 -16.31
C ASP A 79 -3.66 5.77 -14.99
N ALA A 80 -4.86 5.19 -15.05
CA ALA A 80 -5.67 4.86 -13.87
C ALA A 80 -6.28 3.44 -13.94
N GLY A 81 -6.83 2.97 -12.82
CA GLY A 81 -7.46 1.65 -12.71
C GLY A 81 -6.49 0.51 -12.40
N PRO A 82 -6.91 -0.76 -12.43
CA PRO A 82 -6.02 -1.90 -12.25
C PRO A 82 -5.01 -1.99 -13.41
N PRO A 83 -3.77 -2.45 -13.17
CA PRO A 83 -2.81 -2.72 -14.24
C PRO A 83 -3.23 -3.94 -15.07
N LEU A 84 -2.70 -4.04 -16.30
CA LEU A 84 -2.91 -5.21 -17.15
C LEU A 84 -2.28 -6.45 -16.51
N ALA A 85 -1.03 -6.32 -16.05
CA ALA A 85 -0.30 -7.37 -15.36
C ALA A 85 0.42 -6.84 -14.12
N VAL A 86 0.56 -7.69 -13.12
CA VAL A 86 1.29 -7.38 -11.89
C VAL A 86 2.09 -8.57 -11.41
N LYS A 87 3.30 -8.32 -10.92
CA LYS A 87 4.15 -9.31 -10.25
C LYS A 87 4.70 -8.73 -8.96
N ARG A 88 4.65 -9.51 -7.88
CA ARG A 88 5.19 -9.14 -6.56
C ARG A 88 6.33 -10.07 -6.19
N HIS A 89 7.41 -9.50 -5.65
CA HIS A 89 8.54 -10.22 -5.08
C HIS A 89 8.77 -9.76 -3.64
N SER A 90 8.70 -10.70 -2.69
CA SER A 90 9.01 -10.43 -1.28
C SER A 90 10.48 -10.70 -0.92
N ILE A 91 11.21 -11.36 -1.82
CA ILE A 91 12.63 -11.69 -1.66
C ILE A 91 13.32 -11.24 -2.94
N PHE A 92 14.25 -10.29 -2.81
CA PHE A 92 15.00 -9.73 -3.91
C PHE A 92 16.33 -9.17 -3.39
N LYS A 93 17.26 -8.96 -4.31
CA LYS A 93 18.50 -8.22 -4.08
C LYS A 93 18.77 -7.44 -5.36
N PHE A 94 19.22 -6.20 -5.24
CA PHE A 94 19.62 -5.42 -6.40
C PHE A 94 21.09 -5.74 -6.78
N PRO A 95 21.41 -5.84 -8.08
CA PRO A 95 20.50 -5.83 -9.24
C PRO A 95 19.54 -7.02 -9.26
N PHE A 96 18.28 -6.80 -9.62
CA PHE A 96 17.22 -7.81 -9.58
C PHE A 96 16.72 -8.16 -10.98
N GLU A 97 16.88 -9.42 -11.38
CA GLU A 97 16.36 -9.93 -12.64
C GLU A 97 14.84 -10.15 -12.54
N PHE A 98 14.11 -9.68 -13.55
CA PHE A 98 12.67 -9.84 -13.61
C PHE A 98 12.19 -10.39 -14.95
N GLU A 99 11.00 -10.98 -14.89
CA GLU A 99 10.21 -11.36 -16.05
C GLU A 99 8.75 -11.10 -15.73
N ILE A 100 8.02 -10.47 -16.65
CA ILE A 100 6.59 -10.21 -16.55
C ILE A 100 5.93 -10.39 -17.92
N GLY A 101 4.71 -10.91 -17.95
CA GLY A 101 4.02 -11.19 -19.21
C GLY A 101 2.70 -11.90 -19.01
N GLN A 102 2.32 -12.79 -19.94
CA GLN A 102 0.94 -13.28 -20.09
C GLN A 102 0.40 -14.01 -18.85
N LEU A 103 1.25 -14.72 -18.10
CA LEU A 103 0.84 -15.40 -16.86
C LEU A 103 0.51 -14.45 -15.71
N HIS A 104 0.96 -13.20 -15.79
CA HIS A 104 0.84 -12.20 -14.75
C HIS A 104 -0.34 -11.24 -14.99
N THR A 105 -1.13 -11.45 -16.04
CA THR A 105 -2.31 -10.62 -16.34
C THR A 105 -3.40 -10.79 -15.29
N MET A 106 -4.04 -9.69 -14.89
CA MET A 106 -5.04 -9.69 -13.82
C MET A 106 -6.42 -10.20 -14.27
N ILE A 107 -6.74 -10.06 -15.56
CA ILE A 107 -8.06 -10.41 -16.11
C ILE A 107 -7.88 -11.53 -17.13
N GLU A 108 -8.64 -12.62 -16.96
CA GLU A 108 -8.65 -13.74 -17.92
C GLU A 108 -9.14 -13.27 -19.30
N GLY A 109 -8.49 -13.75 -20.37
CA GLY A 109 -8.81 -13.37 -21.75
C GLY A 109 -8.11 -12.11 -22.26
N THR A 110 -7.47 -11.31 -21.39
CA THR A 110 -6.63 -10.18 -21.83
C THR A 110 -5.28 -10.66 -22.37
N GLN A 111 -4.77 -9.97 -23.40
CA GLN A 111 -3.49 -10.28 -24.01
C GLN A 111 -2.40 -9.33 -23.48
N PHE A 112 -1.23 -9.88 -23.17
CA PHE A 112 -0.04 -9.10 -22.86
C PHE A 112 0.67 -8.74 -24.16
N GLU A 113 0.27 -7.63 -24.78
CA GLU A 113 0.77 -7.19 -26.08
C GLU A 113 0.85 -5.66 -26.21
N GLY A 114 1.53 -5.19 -27.26
CA GLY A 114 1.65 -3.77 -27.57
C GLY A 114 2.66 -3.00 -26.72
N ILE A 115 2.53 -1.67 -26.76
CA ILE A 115 3.36 -0.73 -25.98
C ILE A 115 2.72 -0.51 -24.62
N MET A 116 3.54 -0.49 -23.57
CA MET A 116 3.07 -0.35 -22.20
C MET A 116 4.09 0.39 -21.33
N ASN A 117 3.58 1.04 -20.29
CA ASN A 117 4.37 1.63 -19.23
C ASN A 117 4.61 0.58 -18.15
N LEU A 118 5.87 0.24 -17.94
CA LEU A 118 6.33 -0.60 -16.83
C LEU A 118 6.68 0.32 -15.66
N THR A 119 5.99 0.15 -14.53
CA THR A 119 6.28 0.83 -13.27
C THR A 119 6.75 -0.21 -12.26
N VAL A 120 7.92 -0.01 -11.68
CA VAL A 120 8.38 -0.80 -10.55
C VAL A 120 8.31 0.07 -9.30
N ARG A 121 7.70 -0.46 -8.25
CA ARG A 121 7.65 0.18 -6.94
C ARG A 121 8.32 -0.72 -5.91
N LEU A 122 9.30 -0.17 -5.21
CA LEU A 122 9.82 -0.71 -3.96
C LEU A 122 8.95 -0.14 -2.83
N ASP A 123 8.04 -0.98 -2.35
CA ASP A 123 7.12 -0.73 -1.24
C ASP A 123 7.84 -0.98 0.08
N GLN A 124 7.96 0.04 0.93
CA GLN A 124 8.68 -0.02 2.20
C GLN A 124 7.79 -0.29 3.42
N ASP A 125 6.48 -0.11 3.30
CA ASP A 125 5.54 -0.10 4.44
C ASP A 125 4.40 -1.13 4.33
N GLY A 126 4.30 -1.82 3.18
CA GLY A 126 3.26 -2.81 2.89
C GLY A 126 1.96 -2.18 2.37
N ASN A 127 1.96 -0.89 2.03
CA ASN A 127 0.78 -0.21 1.51
C ASN A 127 0.47 -0.66 0.08
N ARG A 128 -0.81 -0.82 -0.20
CA ARG A 128 -1.31 -1.16 -1.53
C ARG A 128 -1.07 -0.01 -2.51
N LYS A 129 -1.21 1.23 -2.06
CA LYS A 129 -0.95 2.44 -2.85
C LYS A 129 0.47 2.95 -2.59
N SER A 130 0.98 3.77 -3.50
CA SER A 130 2.28 4.39 -3.32
C SER A 130 2.20 5.36 -2.14
N SER A 131 3.15 5.25 -1.22
CA SER A 131 3.22 6.05 0.00
C SER A 131 4.60 6.70 0.14
N PRO A 132 4.72 7.74 0.98
CA PRO A 132 6.00 8.32 1.32
C PRO A 132 7.02 7.29 1.82
N GLY A 133 8.22 7.34 1.25
CA GLY A 133 9.28 6.36 1.51
C GLY A 133 9.39 5.26 0.45
N ASP A 134 8.34 5.03 -0.35
CA ASP A 134 8.42 4.15 -1.51
C ASP A 134 9.36 4.70 -2.57
N ILE A 135 9.92 3.82 -3.39
CA ILE A 135 10.77 4.22 -4.51
C ILE A 135 10.19 3.66 -5.80
N GLU A 136 9.98 4.54 -6.78
CA GLU A 136 9.46 4.18 -8.09
C GLU A 136 10.52 4.33 -9.18
N GLY A 137 10.39 3.51 -10.21
CA GLY A 137 11.05 3.64 -11.49
C GLY A 137 10.06 3.34 -12.60
N LYS A 138 10.11 4.08 -13.71
CA LYS A 138 9.16 3.98 -14.81
C LYS A 138 9.90 3.95 -16.13
N ILE A 139 9.46 3.10 -17.04
CA ILE A 139 9.98 3.02 -18.41
C ILE A 139 8.88 2.53 -19.35
N GLN A 140 8.89 3.01 -20.58
CA GLN A 140 8.04 2.47 -21.64
C GLN A 140 8.72 1.27 -22.27
N ILE A 141 7.96 0.20 -22.50
CA ILE A 141 8.44 -1.03 -23.13
C ILE A 141 7.44 -1.53 -24.16
N THR A 142 7.90 -2.43 -25.03
CA THR A 142 7.05 -3.21 -25.94
C THR A 142 6.99 -4.65 -25.45
N ALA A 143 5.84 -5.30 -25.56
CA ALA A 143 5.70 -6.72 -25.24
C ALA A 143 6.77 -7.57 -25.95
N GLY A 144 7.34 -8.55 -25.24
CA GLY A 144 8.45 -9.39 -25.72
C GLY A 144 9.85 -8.75 -25.59
N GLN A 145 9.97 -7.49 -25.19
CA GLN A 145 11.26 -6.81 -25.04
C GLN A 145 12.12 -7.49 -23.97
N LYS A 146 13.39 -7.77 -24.30
CA LYS A 146 14.36 -8.40 -23.41
C LYS A 146 15.44 -7.40 -23.01
N GLU A 147 16.19 -7.72 -21.95
CA GLU A 147 17.33 -6.93 -21.46
C GLU A 147 16.96 -5.49 -21.08
N VAL A 148 15.71 -5.27 -20.64
CA VAL A 148 15.24 -3.96 -20.16
C VAL A 148 16.01 -3.57 -18.91
N GLN A 149 16.62 -2.39 -18.90
CA GLN A 149 17.17 -1.81 -17.67
C GLN A 149 16.19 -0.79 -17.11
N LEU A 150 15.70 -1.04 -15.90
CA LEU A 150 14.82 -0.14 -15.17
C LEU A 150 15.53 0.32 -13.89
N VAL A 151 15.58 1.63 -13.68
CA VAL A 151 16.20 2.22 -12.48
C VAL A 151 15.12 2.78 -11.57
N LEU A 152 15.11 2.35 -10.32
CA LEU A 152 14.36 2.96 -9.23
C LEU A 152 15.09 4.24 -8.80
N ASN A 153 14.59 5.38 -9.23
CA ASN A 153 15.26 6.68 -9.11
C ASN A 153 14.35 7.78 -8.53
N ASN A 154 13.08 7.49 -8.27
CA ASN A 154 12.13 8.46 -7.73
C ASN A 154 11.67 8.04 -6.33
N LEU A 155 12.24 8.66 -5.30
CA LEU A 155 11.75 8.54 -3.93
C LEU A 155 10.44 9.31 -3.79
N ILE A 156 9.38 8.63 -3.38
CA ILE A 156 8.09 9.24 -3.08
C ILE A 156 8.27 10.05 -1.79
N SER A 157 8.38 11.38 -1.93
CA SER A 157 8.52 12.28 -0.78
C SER A 157 7.19 12.45 -0.03
N GLY A 158 7.26 12.49 1.30
CA GLY A 158 6.15 12.89 2.16
C GLY A 158 5.60 14.27 1.82
N ASP A 159 6.41 15.14 1.24
CA ASP A 159 6.01 16.50 0.89
C ASP A 159 4.91 16.56 -0.18
N ALA A 160 4.86 15.56 -1.07
CA ALA A 160 3.81 15.46 -2.06
C ALA A 160 2.43 15.18 -1.43
N TYR A 161 2.41 14.64 -0.21
CA TYR A 161 1.21 14.28 0.55
C TYR A 161 0.87 15.32 1.64
N ASN A 162 1.69 16.36 1.80
CA ASN A 162 1.41 17.43 2.75
C ASN A 162 0.15 18.22 2.35
N ILE A 163 -0.73 18.46 3.32
CA ILE A 163 -1.80 19.45 3.26
C ILE A 163 -1.19 20.81 3.62
N GLN A 164 -1.34 21.80 2.76
CA GLN A 164 -0.74 23.13 2.91
C GLN A 164 -1.80 24.23 2.82
N GLY A 165 -1.69 25.25 3.65
CA GLY A 165 -2.65 26.35 3.63
C GLY A 165 -2.47 27.38 4.74
N THR A 166 -3.49 28.20 4.92
CA THR A 166 -3.53 29.28 5.92
C THR A 166 -4.64 29.03 6.93
N VAL A 167 -4.34 29.25 8.21
CA VAL A 167 -5.35 29.40 9.26
C VAL A 167 -5.52 30.88 9.58
N ASP A 168 -6.76 31.34 9.70
CA ASP A 168 -7.08 32.70 10.15
C ASP A 168 -8.30 32.70 11.10
N VAL A 169 -8.49 33.78 11.84
CA VAL A 169 -9.60 33.96 12.80
C VAL A 169 -10.62 34.93 12.25
N SER A 170 -11.89 34.52 12.29
CA SER A 170 -13.00 35.38 11.89
C SER A 170 -13.01 36.69 12.69
N VAL A 171 -13.34 37.81 12.02
CA VAL A 171 -13.29 39.16 12.60
C VAL A 171 -14.01 39.27 13.94
N GLY A 172 -15.15 38.60 14.11
CA GLY A 172 -15.94 38.63 15.35
C GLY A 172 -15.31 37.91 16.54
N LEU A 173 -14.28 37.09 16.33
CA LEU A 173 -13.60 36.29 17.37
C LEU A 173 -12.17 36.75 17.64
N GLN A 174 -11.63 37.71 16.87
CA GLN A 174 -10.25 38.20 17.05
C GLN A 174 -10.00 38.75 18.47
N ASN A 175 -10.97 39.47 19.04
CA ASN A 175 -10.88 40.00 20.41
C ASN A 175 -11.08 38.93 21.49
N LYS A 176 -11.33 37.68 21.11
CA LYS A 176 -11.47 36.54 22.03
C LYS A 176 -10.25 35.62 22.01
N ILE A 177 -9.23 35.94 21.19
CA ILE A 177 -8.01 35.15 21.14
C ILE A 177 -7.29 35.31 22.50
N PRO A 178 -7.05 34.21 23.23
CA PRO A 178 -6.32 34.24 24.49
C PRO A 178 -4.85 34.62 24.27
N GLU A 179 -4.28 35.44 25.17
CA GLU A 179 -2.87 35.89 25.09
C GLU A 179 -1.86 34.72 25.09
N ASN A 180 -2.18 33.63 25.79
CA ASN A 180 -1.36 32.42 25.88
C ASN A 180 -1.95 31.23 25.09
N GLY A 181 -2.76 31.52 24.07
CA GLY A 181 -3.39 30.50 23.24
C GLY A 181 -2.40 29.61 22.50
N THR A 182 -2.67 28.30 22.48
CA THR A 182 -1.96 27.36 21.62
C THR A 182 -2.85 26.98 20.44
N LEU A 183 -2.34 27.08 19.21
CA LEU A 183 -3.04 26.59 18.03
C LEU A 183 -2.70 25.12 17.81
N PHE A 184 -3.72 24.28 17.85
CA PHE A 184 -3.65 22.90 17.39
C PHE A 184 -4.23 22.82 15.99
N ILE A 185 -3.48 22.23 15.05
CA ILE A 185 -3.94 21.92 13.70
C ILE A 185 -3.86 20.41 13.56
N PHE A 186 -4.99 19.74 13.35
CA PHE A 186 -5.03 18.29 13.26
C PHE A 186 -6.02 17.79 12.23
N VAL A 187 -5.83 16.56 11.78
CA VAL A 187 -6.77 15.87 10.87
C VAL A 187 -7.34 14.63 11.50
N ARG A 188 -8.59 14.34 11.17
CA ARG A 188 -9.22 13.02 11.36
C ARG A 188 -9.73 12.54 10.01
N SER A 189 -9.73 11.23 9.79
CA SER A 189 -10.41 10.64 8.63
C SER A 189 -11.87 11.06 8.62
N GLU A 190 -12.43 11.26 7.42
CA GLU A 190 -13.84 11.63 7.26
C GLU A 190 -14.76 10.63 7.99
N GLY A 191 -15.77 11.16 8.70
CA GLY A 191 -16.68 10.36 9.52
C GLY A 191 -16.18 10.03 10.94
N VAL A 192 -14.89 10.21 11.24
CA VAL A 192 -14.33 9.97 12.58
C VAL A 192 -14.50 11.20 13.48
N LYS A 193 -15.42 11.11 14.46
CA LYS A 193 -15.76 12.22 15.37
C LYS A 193 -15.01 12.23 16.71
N ARG A 194 -14.42 11.11 17.12
CA ARG A 194 -13.78 10.94 18.45
C ARG A 194 -12.48 10.13 18.32
N GLY A 195 -11.61 10.27 19.33
CA GLY A 195 -10.32 9.60 19.39
C GLY A 195 -9.13 10.50 19.03
N PRO A 196 -7.90 9.98 19.13
CA PRO A 196 -6.71 10.72 18.74
C PRO A 196 -6.79 11.10 17.26
N PRO A 197 -6.30 12.29 16.88
CA PRO A 197 -6.20 12.64 15.47
C PRO A 197 -5.20 11.74 14.74
N LEU A 198 -5.34 11.69 13.42
CA LEU A 198 -4.41 10.98 12.54
C LEU A 198 -3.04 11.67 12.55
N ALA A 199 -3.04 12.99 12.37
CA ALA A 199 -1.86 13.83 12.47
C ALA A 199 -2.20 15.13 13.19
N VAL A 200 -1.23 15.71 13.90
CA VAL A 200 -1.40 16.93 14.68
C VAL A 200 -0.12 17.76 14.71
N LYS A 201 -0.29 19.08 14.60
CA LYS A 201 0.70 20.09 14.95
C LYS A 201 0.22 20.93 16.11
N ARG A 202 1.14 21.23 17.01
CA ARG A 202 0.97 22.16 18.13
C ARG A 202 1.85 23.37 17.89
N ILE A 203 1.24 24.55 17.87
CA ILE A 203 1.92 25.81 17.59
C ILE A 203 1.72 26.73 18.81
N PRO A 204 2.76 26.92 19.63
CA PRO A 204 2.77 27.99 20.64
C PRO A 204 3.01 29.36 19.97
N ASP A 205 2.72 30.45 20.70
CA ASP A 205 3.02 31.84 20.29
C ASP A 205 2.48 32.23 18.90
N ILE A 206 1.17 32.01 18.73
CA ILE A 206 0.49 32.06 17.43
C ILE A 206 0.35 33.49 16.89
N GLN A 207 0.61 33.65 15.60
CA GLN A 207 0.35 34.87 14.85
C GLN A 207 -0.53 34.53 13.65
N PHE A 208 -1.60 35.31 13.46
CA PHE A 208 -2.53 35.13 12.35
C PHE A 208 -2.31 36.17 11.24
N PRO A 209 -2.47 35.77 9.96
CA PRO A 209 -2.73 34.41 9.49
C PRO A 209 -1.50 33.50 9.68
N TYR A 210 -1.75 32.22 9.98
CA TYR A 210 -0.70 31.21 10.18
C TYR A 210 -0.62 30.27 8.97
N GLU A 211 0.53 30.24 8.31
CA GLU A 211 0.83 29.29 7.24
C GLU A 211 1.17 27.91 7.83
N PHE A 212 0.45 26.88 7.43
CA PHE A 212 0.64 25.52 7.90
C PHE A 212 0.99 24.55 6.78
N THR A 213 1.75 23.54 7.17
CA THR A 213 2.01 22.31 6.41
C THR A 213 1.74 21.16 7.35
N LEU A 214 0.91 20.18 6.98
CA LEU A 214 0.59 19.02 7.80
C LEU A 214 0.64 17.75 6.94
N GLY A 215 1.38 16.72 7.36
CA GLY A 215 1.51 15.49 6.58
C GLY A 215 1.99 14.28 7.36
N THR A 216 2.63 13.32 6.67
CA THR A 216 3.04 12.03 7.24
C THR A 216 3.97 12.15 8.45
N GLN A 217 4.83 13.18 8.47
CA GLN A 217 5.73 13.47 9.59
C GLN A 217 5.00 13.86 10.89
N ASP A 218 3.75 14.29 10.77
CA ASP A 218 2.93 14.77 11.88
C ASP A 218 1.97 13.68 12.39
N VAL A 219 2.04 12.47 11.82
CA VAL A 219 1.20 11.32 12.20
C VAL A 219 1.52 10.87 13.61
N MET A 220 0.49 10.74 14.45
CA MET A 220 0.67 10.42 15.88
C MET A 220 1.10 8.98 16.15
N VAL A 221 0.57 8.04 15.36
CA VAL A 221 0.80 6.60 15.57
C VAL A 221 1.64 6.06 14.42
N PRO A 222 2.91 5.69 14.66
CA PRO A 222 3.79 5.14 13.63
C PRO A 222 3.13 3.97 12.87
N GLY A 223 3.25 3.97 11.54
CA GLY A 223 2.62 2.99 10.66
C GLY A 223 1.17 3.28 10.30
N THR A 224 0.56 4.36 10.83
CA THR A 224 -0.77 4.80 10.37
C THR A 224 -0.64 5.52 9.03
N ILE A 225 -1.54 5.19 8.11
CA ILE A 225 -1.50 5.71 6.73
C ILE A 225 -2.15 7.10 6.68
N PHE A 226 -1.43 8.08 6.15
CA PHE A 226 -1.93 9.43 5.90
C PHE A 226 -2.63 9.51 4.53
N GLU A 227 -3.82 8.93 4.41
CA GLU A 227 -4.56 8.86 3.14
C GLU A 227 -6.08 9.12 3.24
N GLY A 228 -6.69 9.42 2.09
CA GLY A 228 -8.14 9.50 1.92
C GLY A 228 -8.76 10.87 2.30
N PRO A 229 -10.09 10.99 2.21
CA PRO A 229 -10.82 12.17 2.68
C PRO A 229 -10.67 12.37 4.19
N MET A 230 -10.41 13.61 4.59
CA MET A 230 -10.17 14.00 5.97
C MET A 230 -10.94 15.28 6.32
N VAL A 231 -11.14 15.50 7.60
CA VAL A 231 -11.56 16.79 8.16
C VAL A 231 -10.34 17.38 8.86
N LEU A 232 -9.85 18.49 8.32
CA LEU A 232 -8.85 19.33 8.95
C LEU A 232 -9.55 20.25 9.94
N THR A 233 -9.04 20.29 11.15
CA THR A 233 -9.54 21.14 12.24
C THR A 233 -8.38 21.95 12.76
N ALA A 234 -8.61 23.25 12.95
CA ALA A 234 -7.74 24.05 13.78
C ALA A 234 -8.52 24.56 14.99
N ARG A 235 -7.83 24.65 16.12
CA ARG A 235 -8.39 25.09 17.39
C ARG A 235 -7.36 25.89 18.17
N ILE A 236 -7.78 27.04 18.68
CA ILE A 236 -7.05 27.78 19.71
C ILE A 236 -7.55 27.29 21.05
N ASP A 237 -6.67 26.67 21.81
CA ASP A 237 -6.91 26.15 23.14
C ASP A 237 -6.12 26.96 24.18
N ILE A 238 -6.69 27.08 25.38
CA ILE A 238 -6.19 27.85 26.52
C ILE A 238 -5.50 26.95 27.55
N ASP A 239 -5.93 25.69 27.71
CA ASP A 239 -5.53 24.84 28.84
C ASP A 239 -4.43 23.82 28.51
N GLY A 240 -4.08 23.69 27.23
CA GLY A 240 -3.06 22.79 26.71
C GLY A 240 -3.59 21.39 26.36
N ASP A 241 -4.89 21.10 26.53
CA ASP A 241 -5.53 19.85 26.08
C ASP A 241 -6.06 19.99 24.64
N ALA A 242 -5.77 18.98 23.80
CA ALA A 242 -6.32 18.91 22.44
C ALA A 242 -7.83 18.55 22.40
N ARG A 243 -8.47 18.33 23.55
CA ARG A 243 -9.93 18.20 23.67
C ARG A 243 -10.61 19.56 23.47
N ALA A 244 -11.90 19.53 23.16
CA ALA A 244 -12.67 20.77 23.08
C ALA A 244 -13.07 21.16 24.51
N GLY A 245 -12.66 22.35 24.92
CA GLY A 245 -13.02 23.02 26.16
C GLY A 245 -13.89 24.25 25.90
N PRO A 246 -14.71 24.67 26.88
CA PRO A 246 -15.42 25.94 26.82
C PRO A 246 -14.46 27.11 26.60
N GLY A 247 -14.78 27.99 25.66
CA GLY A 247 -13.94 29.15 25.30
C GLY A 247 -12.98 28.93 24.15
N ASP A 248 -12.83 27.69 23.65
CA ASP A 248 -11.99 27.40 22.49
C ASP A 248 -12.53 28.02 21.22
N ILE A 249 -11.64 28.49 20.35
CA ILE A 249 -11.99 29.00 19.03
C ILE A 249 -11.58 27.96 17.99
N GLU A 250 -12.53 27.43 17.23
CA GLU A 250 -12.28 26.35 16.27
C GLU A 250 -12.85 26.60 14.87
N GLY A 251 -12.34 25.84 13.91
CA GLY A 251 -12.72 25.89 12.50
C GLY A 251 -12.44 24.55 11.82
N PHE A 252 -13.19 24.26 10.77
CA PHE A 252 -13.20 22.97 10.10
C PHE A 252 -13.21 23.13 8.59
N VAL A 253 -12.48 22.28 7.89
CA VAL A 253 -12.51 22.22 6.42
C VAL A 253 -12.25 20.78 5.96
N GLY A 254 -12.93 20.35 4.90
CA GLY A 254 -12.59 19.10 4.24
C GLY A 254 -11.24 19.20 3.55
N ALA A 255 -10.41 18.16 3.64
CA ALA A 255 -9.09 18.13 3.02
C ALA A 255 -8.70 16.72 2.57
N GLN A 256 -7.74 16.65 1.67
CA GLN A 256 -7.08 15.42 1.21
C GLN A 256 -5.56 15.62 1.17
N PRO A 257 -4.75 14.57 1.39
CA PRO A 257 -3.30 14.65 1.21
C PRO A 257 -2.92 15.23 -0.15
N GLY A 258 -1.97 16.18 -0.12
CA GLY A 258 -1.53 16.92 -1.31
C GLY A 258 -2.31 18.20 -1.62
N ASP A 259 -3.43 18.48 -0.91
CA ASP A 259 -4.14 19.75 -1.03
C ASP A 259 -3.22 20.94 -0.70
N ARG A 260 -3.33 22.00 -1.50
CA ARG A 260 -2.55 23.23 -1.33
C ARG A 260 -3.47 24.44 -1.26
N LYS A 261 -3.00 25.49 -0.58
CA LYS A 261 -3.75 26.75 -0.40
C LYS A 261 -5.10 26.55 0.29
N VAL A 262 -5.17 25.58 1.21
CA VAL A 262 -6.36 25.35 2.03
C VAL A 262 -6.60 26.58 2.91
N ALA A 263 -7.77 27.20 2.84
CA ALA A 263 -8.15 28.30 3.71
C ALA A 263 -9.01 27.76 4.85
N LEU A 264 -8.45 27.73 6.07
CA LEU A 264 -9.17 27.31 7.27
C LEU A 264 -9.49 28.56 8.12
N LEU A 265 -10.78 28.80 8.33
CA LEU A 265 -11.26 29.92 9.13
C LEU A 265 -11.77 29.45 10.49
N LEU A 266 -11.20 29.99 11.56
CA LEU A 266 -11.65 29.82 12.93
C LEU A 266 -12.86 30.73 13.19
N ASN A 267 -14.06 30.13 13.18
CA ASN A 267 -15.34 30.84 13.19
C ASN A 267 -16.37 30.27 14.18
N HIS A 268 -15.98 29.26 14.96
CA HIS A 268 -16.80 28.69 16.01
C HIS A 268 -16.17 28.96 17.37
N LEU A 269 -16.98 29.36 18.35
CA LEU A 269 -16.58 29.47 19.75
C LEU A 269 -17.29 28.36 20.53
N THR A 270 -16.53 27.49 21.16
CA THR A 270 -17.07 26.43 22.01
C THR A 270 -17.74 27.04 23.23
N PRO A 271 -19.03 26.73 23.48
CA PRO A 271 -19.81 27.33 24.56
C PRO A 271 -19.39 26.85 25.95
#